data_AF-A0A7Y1Z8M3-F1
#
_entry.id   AF-A0A7Y1Z8M3-F1
#
_cell.length_a   1.000
_cell.length_b   1.000
_cell.length_c   1.000
_cell.angle_alpha   90.00
_cell.angle_beta   90.00
_cell.angle_gamma   90.00
#
_symmetry.space_group_name_H-M   'P 1'
#
loop_
_entity.id
_entity.type
_entity.pdbx_description
1 polymer ?
#
loop_
_entity_poly.entity_id
_entity_poly.type
_entity_poly.pdbx_seq_one_letter_code
_entity_poly.pdbx_strand_id
1 'polypeptide(L)'
;MKATKETMKICNELYGSSHHRNNRANAFRHALWNYKISEKANEILKNDQKSTKWAKKVTFLYENVTKNDFLDQKMDIINNEFGRNLFLTKKFKNRTELINFIQNSAKKAQKIDKNTSFDEISENLTYISE
;
A
#
# COMPACT_ATOMS: atom_id res chain seq x y z
N MET A 1 14.81 1.10 4.90
CA MET A 1 15.36 0.27 3.79
C MET A 1 14.92 -1.19 3.81
N LYS A 2 14.87 -1.93 4.94
CA LYS A 2 14.50 -3.37 4.95
C LYS A 2 13.07 -3.65 4.45
N ALA A 3 12.06 -2.93 4.95
CA ALA A 3 10.66 -3.09 4.52
C ALA A 3 10.47 -2.84 3.01
N THR A 4 11.09 -1.80 2.47
CA THR A 4 11.06 -1.49 1.03
C THR A 4 11.70 -2.62 0.22
N LYS A 5 12.91 -3.08 0.58
CA LYS A 5 13.59 -4.18 -0.13
C LYS A 5 12.78 -5.47 -0.13
N GLU A 6 12.20 -5.84 1.01
CA GLU A 6 11.35 -7.03 1.13
C GLU A 6 10.09 -6.90 0.26
N THR A 7 9.45 -5.73 0.27
CA THR A 7 8.25 -5.46 -0.55
C THR A 7 8.56 -5.55 -2.04
N MET A 8 9.64 -4.90 -2.50
CA MET A 8 10.04 -4.95 -3.91
C MET A 8 10.40 -6.35 -4.35
N LYS A 9 11.09 -7.14 -3.51
CA LYS A 9 11.38 -8.55 -3.79
C LYS A 9 10.10 -9.34 -4.00
N ILE A 10 9.13 -9.23 -3.08
CA ILE A 10 7.82 -9.88 -3.20
C ILE A 10 7.10 -9.48 -4.48
N CYS A 11 7.06 -8.18 -4.78
CA CYS A 11 6.33 -7.67 -5.94
C CYS A 11 6.99 -8.09 -7.25
N ASN A 12 8.32 -8.13 -7.31
CA ASN A 12 9.06 -8.65 -8.46
C ASN A 12 8.77 -10.15 -8.68
N GLU A 13 8.78 -10.94 -7.62
CA GLU A 13 8.46 -12.38 -7.68
C GLU A 13 7.02 -12.65 -8.15
N LEU A 14 6.05 -11.83 -7.71
CA LEU A 14 4.63 -12.04 -8.01
C LEU A 14 4.16 -11.38 -9.32
N TYR A 15 4.74 -10.25 -9.70
CA TYR A 15 4.19 -9.36 -10.75
C TYR A 15 5.23 -8.87 -11.76
N GLY A 16 6.50 -9.25 -11.63
CA GLY A 16 7.57 -8.78 -12.52
C GLY A 16 7.64 -7.24 -12.53
N SER A 17 7.62 -6.63 -13.71
CA SER A 17 7.63 -5.15 -13.84
C SER A 17 6.24 -4.50 -13.74
N SER A 18 5.16 -5.28 -13.68
CA SER A 18 3.79 -4.75 -13.70
C SER A 18 3.50 -3.83 -12.51
N HIS A 19 4.07 -4.09 -11.34
CA HIS A 19 3.81 -3.28 -10.13
C HIS A 19 4.39 -1.86 -10.21
N HIS A 20 5.15 -1.52 -11.25
CA HIS A 20 5.63 -0.16 -11.53
C HIS A 20 4.62 0.71 -12.30
N ARG A 21 3.50 0.14 -12.78
CA ARG A 21 2.43 0.87 -13.48
C ARG A 21 1.35 1.33 -12.50
N ASN A 22 0.24 1.88 -12.99
CA ASN A 22 -0.88 2.32 -12.14
C ASN A 22 -2.00 1.28 -12.07
N ASN A 23 -1.62 0.00 -11.93
CA ASN A 23 -2.55 -1.12 -11.98
C ASN A 23 -2.68 -1.86 -10.63
N ARG A 24 -3.46 -2.94 -10.62
CA ARG A 24 -3.73 -3.72 -9.40
C ARG A 24 -2.45 -4.25 -8.72
N ALA A 25 -1.38 -4.51 -9.49
CA ALA A 25 -0.10 -4.92 -8.93
C ALA A 25 0.59 -3.80 -8.15
N ASN A 26 0.47 -2.55 -8.61
CA ASN A 26 0.93 -1.38 -7.88
C ASN A 26 0.08 -1.15 -6.62
N ALA A 27 -1.24 -1.30 -6.71
CA ALA A 27 -2.12 -1.21 -5.55
C ALA A 27 -1.71 -2.19 -4.44
N PHE A 28 -1.42 -3.45 -4.82
CA PHE A 28 -0.85 -4.45 -3.93
C PHE A 28 0.48 -4.00 -3.32
N ARG A 29 1.41 -3.47 -4.13
CA ARG A 29 2.72 -2.99 -3.69
C ARG A 29 2.60 -1.93 -2.61
N HIS A 30 1.80 -0.89 -2.84
CA HIS A 30 1.64 0.23 -1.89
C HIS A 30 1.03 -0.21 -0.56
N ALA A 31 0.03 -1.09 -0.62
CA ALA A 31 -0.59 -1.68 0.56
C ALA A 31 0.40 -2.53 1.37
N LEU A 32 1.10 -3.46 0.71
CA LEU A 32 2.08 -4.31 1.36
C LEU A 32 3.23 -3.48 1.95
N TRP A 33 3.69 -2.47 1.22
CA TRP A 33 4.77 -1.59 1.66
C TRP A 33 4.42 -0.86 2.95
N ASN A 34 3.23 -0.28 3.02
CA ASN A 34 2.78 0.44 4.21
C ASN A 34 2.52 -0.46 5.41
N TYR A 35 1.98 -1.67 5.17
CA TYR A 35 1.87 -2.68 6.21
C TYR A 35 3.25 -3.02 6.76
N LYS A 36 4.23 -3.30 5.89
CA LYS A 36 5.59 -3.68 6.28
C LYS A 36 6.39 -2.56 6.95
N ILE A 37 6.22 -1.31 6.54
CA ILE A 37 6.83 -0.19 7.27
C ILE A 37 6.23 -0.09 8.67
N SER A 38 4.91 -0.24 8.82
CA SER A 38 4.24 -0.22 10.12
C SER A 38 4.71 -1.36 11.01
N GLU A 39 4.80 -2.58 10.47
CA GLU A 39 5.33 -3.76 11.18
C GLU A 39 6.76 -3.51 11.69
N LYS A 40 7.66 -3.00 10.82
CA LYS A 40 9.05 -2.71 11.20
C LYS A 40 9.19 -1.54 12.15
N ALA A 41 8.36 -0.52 12.03
CA ALA A 41 8.33 0.57 13.00
C ALA A 41 7.88 0.08 14.38
N ASN A 42 6.93 -0.86 14.41
CA ASN A 42 6.41 -1.40 15.66
C ASN A 42 7.42 -2.27 16.41
N GLU A 43 8.36 -2.92 15.71
CA GLU A 43 9.48 -3.62 16.34
C GLU A 43 10.29 -2.70 17.27
N ILE A 44 10.35 -1.40 16.97
CA ILE A 44 11.10 -0.39 17.72
C ILE A 44 10.18 0.42 18.65
N LEU A 45 9.07 0.94 18.10
CA LEU A 45 8.20 1.89 18.80
C LEU A 45 7.22 1.23 19.78
N LYS A 46 7.00 -0.08 19.65
CA LYS A 46 6.08 -0.90 20.48
C LYS A 46 4.71 -0.25 20.66
N ASN A 47 4.21 0.39 19.61
CA ASN A 47 2.94 1.08 19.60
C ASN A 47 2.40 1.17 18.16
N ASP A 48 1.27 0.53 17.93
CA ASP A 48 0.69 0.36 16.59
C ASP A 48 0.36 1.72 15.93
N GLN A 49 -0.20 2.67 16.70
CA GLN A 49 -0.59 3.99 16.22
C GLN A 49 0.62 4.89 15.90
N LYS A 50 1.67 4.85 16.72
CA LYS A 50 2.93 5.55 16.42
C LYS A 50 3.60 4.94 15.19
N SER A 51 3.49 3.63 15.02
CA SER A 51 4.06 2.90 13.89
C SER A 51 3.39 3.25 12.56
N THR A 52 2.06 3.33 12.52
CA THR A 52 1.35 3.79 11.32
C THR A 52 1.56 5.28 11.04
N LYS A 53 1.65 6.12 12.08
CA LYS A 53 2.04 7.53 11.92
C LYS A 53 3.45 7.66 11.31
N TRP A 54 4.39 6.82 11.74
CA TRP A 54 5.72 6.77 11.14
C TRP A 54 5.67 6.32 9.67
N ALA A 55 4.94 5.25 9.37
CA ALA A 55 4.76 4.78 8.00
C ALA A 55 4.19 5.90 7.10
N LYS A 56 3.14 6.59 7.55
CA LYS A 56 2.54 7.73 6.83
C LYS A 56 3.56 8.83 6.55
N LYS A 57 4.41 9.19 7.53
CA LYS A 57 5.46 10.22 7.34
C LYS A 57 6.47 9.81 6.27
N VAL A 58 6.94 8.57 6.32
CA VAL A 58 7.92 8.03 5.34
C VAL A 58 7.33 8.05 3.93
N THR A 59 6.10 7.55 3.77
CA THR A 59 5.49 7.45 2.44
C THR A 59 5.05 8.81 1.92
N PHE A 60 4.54 9.70 2.78
CA PHE A 60 4.22 11.07 2.37
C PHE A 60 5.45 11.83 1.87
N LEU A 61 6.60 11.67 2.54
CA LEU A 61 7.86 12.24 2.05
C LEU A 61 8.24 11.67 0.69
N TYR A 62 8.11 10.34 0.50
CA TYR A 62 8.40 9.70 -0.78
C TYR A 62 7.52 10.24 -1.91
N GLU A 63 6.20 10.28 -1.73
CA GLU A 63 5.25 10.76 -2.76
C GLU A 63 5.45 12.24 -3.13
N ASN A 64 5.92 13.07 -2.19
CA ASN A 64 6.22 14.48 -2.48
C ASN A 64 7.51 14.66 -3.29
N VAL A 65 8.44 13.71 -3.20
CA VAL A 65 9.72 13.78 -3.93
C VAL A 65 9.59 13.15 -5.32
N THR A 66 8.71 12.16 -5.51
CA THR A 66 8.50 11.48 -6.81
C THR A 66 7.80 12.34 -7.86
N LYS A 67 7.09 13.41 -7.46
CA LYS A 67 6.38 14.34 -8.38
C LYS A 67 5.43 13.64 -9.35
N ASN A 68 4.64 12.68 -8.87
CA ASN A 68 3.59 12.01 -9.65
C ASN A 68 2.47 12.99 -10.06
N ASP A 69 1.76 12.68 -11.13
CA ASP A 69 0.52 13.37 -11.48
C ASP A 69 -0.55 13.19 -10.38
N PHE A 70 -1.51 14.12 -10.33
CA PHE A 70 -2.49 14.18 -9.24
C PHE A 70 -3.25 12.86 -9.03
N LEU A 71 -3.71 12.22 -10.11
CA LEU A 71 -4.49 10.98 -10.01
C LEU A 71 -3.64 9.82 -9.49
N ASP A 72 -2.41 9.69 -9.99
CA ASP A 72 -1.44 8.67 -9.57
C ASP A 72 -1.10 8.84 -8.07
N GLN A 73 -0.82 10.06 -7.65
CA GLN A 73 -0.55 10.37 -6.24
C GLN A 73 -1.76 10.03 -5.35
N LYS A 74 -2.99 10.30 -5.81
CA LYS A 74 -4.20 9.95 -5.06
C LYS A 74 -4.37 8.44 -4.93
N MET A 75 -4.17 7.68 -6.02
CA MET A 75 -4.17 6.22 -6.01
C MET A 75 -3.16 5.68 -4.97
N ASP A 76 -1.93 6.18 -5.03
CA ASP A 76 -0.84 5.77 -4.13
C ASP A 76 -1.17 6.09 -2.66
N ILE A 77 -1.71 7.27 -2.37
CA ILE A 77 -2.11 7.67 -1.00
C ILE A 77 -3.19 6.75 -0.43
N ILE A 78 -4.22 6.42 -1.22
CA ILE A 78 -5.33 5.55 -0.79
C ILE A 78 -4.82 4.13 -0.52
N ASN A 79 -4.01 3.59 -1.43
CA ASN A 79 -3.43 2.26 -1.26
C ASN A 79 -2.44 2.20 -0.09
N ASN A 80 -1.68 3.27 0.12
CA ASN A 80 -0.81 3.43 1.29
C ASN A 80 -1.63 3.42 2.59
N GLU A 81 -2.77 4.12 2.62
CA GLU A 81 -3.67 4.15 3.77
C GLU A 81 -4.30 2.80 4.07
N PHE A 82 -4.78 2.09 3.04
CA PHE A 82 -5.28 0.73 3.18
C PHE A 82 -4.27 -0.17 3.91
N GLY A 83 -2.99 -0.14 3.51
CA GLY A 83 -1.93 -0.94 4.14
C GLY A 83 -1.70 -0.62 5.62
N ARG A 84 -1.78 0.67 6.00
CA ARG A 84 -1.66 1.10 7.40
C ARG A 84 -2.89 0.70 8.22
N ASN A 85 -4.08 0.88 7.66
CA ASN A 85 -5.34 0.49 8.32
C ASN A 85 -5.37 -1.01 8.55
N LEU A 86 -4.94 -1.80 7.56
CA LEU A 86 -4.84 -3.25 7.66
C LEU A 86 -3.93 -3.69 8.82
N PHE A 87 -2.80 -3.01 9.04
CA PHE A 87 -1.90 -3.29 10.16
C PHE A 87 -2.54 -3.04 11.54
N LEU A 88 -3.42 -2.04 11.64
CA LEU A 88 -4.14 -1.71 12.87
C LEU A 88 -5.29 -2.70 13.14
N THR A 89 -6.03 -3.07 12.11
CA THR A 89 -7.30 -3.78 12.26
C THR A 89 -7.18 -5.29 12.19
N LYS A 90 -6.13 -5.82 11.56
CA LYS A 90 -5.97 -7.26 11.34
C LYS A 90 -4.56 -7.73 11.64
N LYS A 91 -4.47 -8.82 12.41
CA LYS A 91 -3.21 -9.55 12.61
C LYS A 91 -3.24 -10.82 11.77
N PHE A 92 -2.13 -11.09 11.09
CA PHE A 92 -1.94 -12.27 10.26
C PHE A 92 -1.00 -13.24 10.96
N LYS A 93 -1.28 -14.54 10.85
CA LYS A 93 -0.46 -15.58 11.49
C LYS A 93 0.91 -15.70 10.84
N ASN A 94 1.00 -15.41 9.54
CA ASN A 94 2.22 -15.49 8.77
C ASN A 94 2.19 -14.59 7.53
N ARG A 95 3.34 -14.49 6.85
CA ARG A 95 3.52 -13.69 5.64
C ARG A 95 2.61 -14.14 4.48
N THR A 96 2.38 -15.44 4.32
CA THR A 96 1.53 -15.97 3.24
C THR A 96 0.08 -15.51 3.39
N GLU A 97 -0.45 -15.52 4.62
CA GLU A 97 -1.81 -15.05 4.89
C GLU A 97 -1.97 -13.56 4.57
N LEU A 98 -1.01 -12.73 4.98
CA LEU A 98 -0.97 -11.30 4.64
C LEU A 98 -0.96 -11.09 3.12
N ILE A 99 -0.06 -11.78 2.41
CA ILE A 99 0.07 -11.64 0.96
C ILE A 99 -1.24 -12.05 0.28
N ASN A 100 -1.78 -13.22 0.61
CA ASN A 100 -3.04 -13.71 0.03
C ASN A 100 -4.20 -12.75 0.28
N PHE A 101 -4.27 -12.15 1.47
CA PHE A 101 -5.30 -11.16 1.79
C PHE A 101 -5.17 -9.94 0.88
N ILE A 102 -4.00 -9.32 0.79
CA ILE A 102 -3.79 -8.12 -0.03
C ILE A 102 -3.98 -8.45 -1.52
N GLN A 103 -3.56 -9.63 -2.00
CA GLN A 103 -3.81 -10.05 -3.38
C GLN A 103 -5.31 -10.17 -3.67
N ASN A 104 -6.09 -10.73 -2.75
CA ASN A 104 -7.54 -10.82 -2.89
C ASN A 104 -8.21 -9.45 -2.83
N SER A 105 -7.73 -8.52 -2.00
CA SER A 105 -8.15 -7.12 -2.01
C SER A 105 -7.81 -6.45 -3.35
N ALA A 106 -6.63 -6.70 -3.92
CA ALA A 106 -6.21 -6.12 -5.20
C ALA A 106 -7.05 -6.61 -6.38
N LYS A 107 -7.49 -7.88 -6.37
CA LYS A 107 -8.46 -8.42 -7.34
C LYS A 107 -9.82 -7.72 -7.27
N LYS A 108 -10.19 -7.20 -6.10
CA LYS A 108 -11.42 -6.43 -5.86
C LYS A 108 -11.20 -4.92 -5.87
N ALA A 109 -9.98 -4.46 -6.21
CA ALA A 109 -9.66 -3.04 -6.25
C ALA A 109 -10.62 -2.31 -7.19
N GLN A 110 -10.94 -1.08 -6.82
CA GLN A 110 -11.82 -0.18 -7.56
C GLN A 110 -11.01 0.61 -8.59
N LYS A 111 -11.53 0.71 -9.82
CA LYS A 111 -10.92 1.57 -10.83
C LYS A 111 -11.26 3.02 -10.51
N ILE A 112 -10.29 3.90 -10.59
CA ILE A 112 -10.47 5.33 -10.42
C ILE A 112 -10.03 6.09 -11.66
N ASP A 113 -10.65 7.24 -11.88
CA ASP A 113 -10.36 8.19 -12.94
C ASP A 113 -10.57 9.63 -12.44
N LYS A 114 -10.42 10.60 -13.35
CA LYS A 114 -10.60 12.04 -13.07
C LYS A 114 -12.00 12.45 -12.60
N ASN A 115 -13.01 11.63 -12.84
CA ASN A 115 -14.41 11.90 -12.49
C ASN A 115 -14.82 11.19 -11.18
N THR A 116 -13.94 10.36 -10.63
CA THR A 116 -14.23 9.58 -9.44
C THR A 116 -14.33 10.48 -8.21
N SER A 117 -15.44 10.41 -7.48
CA SER A 117 -15.56 11.03 -6.16
C SER A 117 -14.80 10.20 -5.13
N PHE A 118 -13.91 10.85 -4.38
CA PHE A 118 -13.05 10.19 -3.39
C PHE A 118 -13.71 10.02 -2.02
N ASP A 119 -14.91 10.58 -1.83
CA ASP A 119 -15.63 10.54 -0.54
C ASP A 119 -16.10 9.12 -0.17
N GLU A 120 -16.17 8.20 -1.14
CA GLU A 120 -16.69 6.83 -0.98
C GLU A 120 -15.62 5.72 -1.10
N ILE A 121 -14.35 6.08 -1.34
CA ILE A 121 -13.31 5.11 -1.73
C ILE A 121 -12.63 4.42 -0.53
N SER A 122 -12.91 4.86 0.70
CA SER A 122 -12.02 4.69 1.87
C SER A 122 -11.68 3.25 2.27
N GLU A 123 -12.42 2.24 1.79
CA GLU A 123 -12.26 0.84 2.22
C GLU A 123 -11.57 -0.08 1.20
N ASN A 124 -11.44 0.33 -0.06
CA ASN A 124 -10.91 -0.52 -1.12
C ASN A 124 -9.55 -0.04 -1.65
N LEU A 125 -8.74 -1.01 -2.12
CA LEU A 125 -7.60 -0.67 -2.98
C LEU A 125 -8.09 -0.05 -4.28
N THR A 126 -7.26 0.79 -4.89
CA THR A 126 -7.57 1.52 -6.12
C THR A 126 -6.52 1.32 -7.21
N TYR A 127 -6.93 1.44 -8.46
CA TYR A 127 -6.06 1.39 -9.64
C TYR A 127 -6.60 2.27 -10.77
N ILE A 128 -5.76 2.63 -11.74
CA ILE A 128 -6.10 3.53 -12.86
C ILE A 128 -6.17 2.78 -14.18
N SER A 129 -5.21 1.92 -14.47
CA SER A 129 -5.12 1.13 -15.71
C SER A 129 -4.95 -0.36 -15.43
N GLU A 130 -5.34 -1.23 -16.36
CA GLU A 130 -5.10 -2.68 -16.24
C GLU A 130 -3.60 -3.03 -16.36
#